data_AF-A0A919K7L1-F1
#
_entry.id   AF-A0A919K7L1-F1
#
_cell.length_a   1.000
_cell.length_b   1.000
_cell.length_c   1.000
_cell.angle_alpha   90.00
_cell.angle_beta   90.00
_cell.angle_gamma   90.00
#
_symmetry.space_group_name_H-M   'P 1'
#
loop_
_entity.id
_entity.type
_entity.pdbx_description
1 polymer ?
#
loop_
_entity_poly.entity_id
_entity_poly.type
_entity_poly.pdbx_seq_one_letter_code
_entity_poly.pdbx_strand_id
1 'polypeptide(L)'
;MLHALHADSPSAFYYFALTFEETVRRHATRPLADAFGVQDMARWYRADDRLNDVPEVVIGPEQRLQETARRIQVDLTNMPRRHLKSLSH
;
A
#
# COMPACT_ATOMS: atom_id res chain seq x y z
N MET A 1 -6.20 -3.29 -11.74
CA MET A 1 -4.91 -2.60 -12.00
C MET A 1 -3.78 -3.19 -11.16
N LEU A 2 -3.85 -3.18 -9.82
CA LEU A 2 -2.78 -3.73 -8.97
C LEU A 2 -2.59 -5.26 -9.09
N HIS A 3 -3.68 -6.03 -9.23
CA HIS A 3 -3.57 -7.47 -9.51
C HIS A 3 -2.82 -7.77 -10.83
N ALA A 4 -3.03 -6.96 -11.87
CA ALA A 4 -2.33 -7.14 -13.15
C ALA A 4 -0.83 -6.86 -12.99
N LEU A 5 -0.46 -5.83 -12.23
CA LEU A 5 0.94 -5.53 -11.91
C LEU A 5 1.62 -6.70 -11.16
N HIS A 6 0.90 -7.35 -10.23
CA HIS A 6 1.42 -8.53 -9.52
C HIS A 6 1.76 -9.67 -10.47
N ALA A 7 0.94 -9.89 -11.51
CA ALA A 7 1.15 -10.96 -12.49
C ALA A 7 2.31 -10.66 -13.45
N ASP A 8 2.46 -9.40 -13.85
CA ASP A 8 3.35 -9.01 -14.95
C ASP A 8 4.77 -8.61 -14.52
N SER A 9 4.98 -8.26 -13.25
CA SER A 9 6.28 -7.80 -12.76
C SER A 9 6.52 -8.14 -11.30
N PRO A 10 7.77 -8.50 -10.91
CA PRO A 10 8.15 -8.60 -9.50
C PRO A 10 7.85 -7.28 -8.78
N SER A 11 6.80 -7.28 -7.95
CA SER A 11 6.34 -6.13 -7.18
C SER A 11 6.10 -6.51 -5.72
N ALA A 12 6.56 -5.69 -4.79
CA ALA A 12 6.25 -5.82 -3.37
C ALA A 12 4.99 -5.02 -3.04
N PHE A 13 4.06 -5.61 -2.28
CA PHE A 13 2.79 -4.98 -1.91
C PHE A 13 2.72 -4.77 -0.41
N TYR A 14 2.32 -3.57 0.00
CA TYR A 14 2.24 -3.17 1.39
C TYR A 14 0.89 -2.53 1.67
N TYR A 15 0.24 -2.95 2.75
CA TYR A 15 -1.03 -2.41 3.21
C TYR A 15 -0.85 -1.67 4.53
N PHE A 16 -1.19 -0.38 4.57
CA PHE A 16 -1.17 0.40 5.81
C PHE A 16 -2.48 0.19 6.57
N ALA A 17 -2.43 -0.51 7.70
CA ALA A 17 -3.57 -0.72 8.57
C ALA A 17 -3.84 0.53 9.42
N LEU A 18 -4.34 1.59 8.77
CA LEU A 18 -4.77 2.82 9.43
C LEU A 18 -6.21 2.68 9.91
N THR A 19 -6.49 3.25 11.08
CA THR A 19 -7.87 3.38 11.54
C THR A 19 -8.60 4.48 10.77
N PHE A 20 -9.93 4.45 10.79
CA PHE A 20 -10.74 5.52 10.25
C PHE A 20 -10.43 6.87 10.92
N GLU A 21 -10.27 6.88 12.24
CA GLU A 21 -9.90 8.08 13.02
C GLU A 21 -8.58 8.68 12.53
N GLU A 22 -7.55 7.85 12.35
CA GLU A 22 -6.25 8.31 11.85
C GLU A 22 -6.34 8.82 10.40
N THR A 23 -7.23 8.22 9.60
CA THR A 23 -7.51 8.66 8.23
C THR A 23 -8.16 10.04 8.22
N VAL A 24 -9.16 10.29 9.09
CA VAL A 24 -9.81 11.60 9.25
C VAL A 24 -8.82 12.65 9.75
N ARG A 25 -8.02 12.32 10.79
CA ARG A 25 -7.03 13.23 11.35
C ARG A 25 -6.01 13.70 10.30
N ARG A 26 -5.55 12.79 9.42
CA ARG A 26 -4.63 13.14 8.32
C ARG A 26 -5.31 13.86 7.16
N HIS A 27 -6.58 13.61 6.91
CA HIS A 27 -7.33 14.32 5.86
C HIS A 27 -7.43 15.81 6.16
N ALA A 28 -7.65 16.16 7.43
CA ALA A 28 -7.74 17.55 7.90
C ALA A 28 -6.49 18.41 7.60
N THR A 29 -5.34 17.80 7.31
CA THR A 29 -4.09 18.53 6.99
C THR A 29 -3.81 18.63 5.48
N ARG A 30 -4.71 18.11 4.62
CA ARG A 30 -4.52 18.11 3.16
C ARG A 30 -5.16 19.35 2.51
N PRO A 31 -4.63 19.84 1.36
CA PRO A 31 -5.21 20.97 0.64
C PRO A 31 -6.69 20.80 0.22
N LEU A 32 -7.17 19.55 0.12
CA LEU A 32 -8.55 19.20 -0.24
C LEU A 32 -9.39 18.78 0.99
N ALA A 33 -8.98 19.16 2.20
CA ALA A 33 -9.69 18.81 3.44
C ALA A 33 -11.18 19.20 3.39
N ASP A 34 -11.49 20.34 2.78
CA ASP A 34 -12.85 20.89 2.72
C ASP A 34 -13.69 20.36 1.53
N ALA A 35 -13.12 19.50 0.68
CA ALA A 35 -13.83 18.97 -0.49
C ALA A 35 -14.93 17.96 -0.14
N PHE A 36 -14.81 17.29 1.01
CA PHE A 36 -15.76 16.31 1.51
C PHE A 36 -15.61 16.12 3.02
N GLY A 37 -16.71 15.79 3.69
CA GLY A 37 -16.75 15.70 5.14
C GLY A 37 -16.46 14.31 5.69
N VAL A 38 -16.39 14.21 7.02
CA VAL A 38 -16.22 12.93 7.74
C VAL A 38 -17.32 11.93 7.41
N GLN A 39 -18.56 12.40 7.18
CA GLN A 39 -19.68 11.52 6.82
C GLN A 39 -19.48 10.85 5.45
N ASP A 40 -18.97 11.59 4.47
CA ASP A 40 -18.65 11.04 3.15
C ASP A 40 -17.52 10.01 3.26
N MET A 41 -16.47 10.36 4.01
CA MET A 41 -15.35 9.45 4.28
C MET A 41 -15.81 8.15 4.95
N ALA A 42 -16.72 8.22 5.91
CA ALA A 42 -17.25 7.05 6.61
C ALA A 42 -18.00 6.10 5.67
N ARG A 43 -18.68 6.64 4.65
CA ARG A 43 -19.37 5.85 3.63
C ARG A 43 -18.41 5.13 2.68
N TRP A 44 -17.25 5.71 2.40
CA TRP A 44 -16.24 5.13 1.51
C TRP A 44 -15.23 4.24 2.24
N TYR A 45 -15.05 4.46 3.54
CA TYR A 45 -14.08 3.73 4.33
C TYR A 45 -14.43 2.26 4.41
N ARG A 46 -13.46 1.42 4.05
CA ARG A 46 -13.52 -0.02 4.19
C ARG A 46 -12.35 -0.48 5.03
N ALA A 47 -12.65 -1.09 6.18
CA ALA A 47 -11.63 -1.72 6.99
C ALA A 47 -11.08 -2.96 6.26
N ASP A 48 -9.76 -3.13 6.31
CA ASP A 48 -9.05 -4.26 5.71
C ASP A 48 -9.35 -4.45 4.21
N ASP A 49 -9.23 -3.38 3.43
CA ASP A 49 -9.46 -3.40 1.97
C ASP A 49 -8.23 -3.92 1.19
N ARG A 50 -7.72 -5.08 1.64
CA ARG A 50 -6.59 -5.77 1.02
C ARG A 50 -6.99 -6.43 -0.29
N LEU A 51 -6.02 -6.57 -1.18
CA LEU A 51 -6.22 -7.25 -2.46
C LEU A 51 -6.31 -8.76 -2.25
N ASN A 52 -7.35 -9.38 -2.81
CA ASN A 52 -7.45 -10.84 -2.84
C ASN A 52 -6.33 -11.41 -3.73
N ASP A 53 -5.79 -12.57 -3.38
CA ASP A 53 -4.79 -13.27 -4.21
C ASP A 53 -3.47 -12.50 -4.45
N VAL A 54 -3.22 -11.42 -3.72
CA VAL A 54 -1.93 -10.71 -3.70
C VAL A 54 -1.38 -10.75 -2.27
N PRO A 55 -0.17 -11.27 -2.04
CA PRO A 55 0.42 -11.27 -0.71
C PRO A 55 0.85 -9.85 -0.34
N GLU A 56 0.11 -9.23 0.58
CA GLU A 56 0.42 -7.90 1.11
C GLU A 56 1.05 -7.98 2.49
N VAL A 57 2.12 -7.22 2.70
CA VAL A 57 2.73 -7.03 4.01
C VAL A 57 1.97 -5.92 4.75
N VAL A 58 1.39 -6.25 5.89
CA VAL A 58 0.68 -5.29 6.73
C VAL A 58 1.67 -4.40 7.49
N ILE A 59 1.47 -3.08 7.37
CA ILE A 59 2.14 -2.05 8.14
C ILE A 59 1.11 -1.43 9.11
N GLY A 60 1.16 -1.84 10.36
CA GLY A 60 0.30 -1.35 11.44
C GLY A 60 0.80 -0.06 12.10
N PRO A 61 -0.03 0.55 12.97
CA PRO A 61 0.26 1.84 13.61
C PRO A 61 1.46 1.80 14.56
N GLU A 62 1.78 0.63 15.12
CA GLU A 62 2.91 0.45 16.03
C GLU A 62 4.27 0.45 15.31
N GLN A 63 4.27 0.30 13.98
CA GLN A 63 5.49 0.26 13.19
C GLN A 63 6.03 1.67 12.96
N ARG A 64 7.29 1.86 13.35
CA ARG A 64 8.00 3.13 13.17
C ARG A 64 8.39 3.32 11.70
N LEU A 65 8.48 4.58 11.28
CA LEU A 65 8.90 4.96 9.92
C LEU A 65 10.22 4.31 9.51
N GLN A 66 11.24 4.40 10.37
CA GLN A 66 12.59 3.89 10.07
C GLN A 66 12.60 2.37 9.90
N GLU A 67 11.86 1.65 10.74
CA GLU A 67 11.75 0.20 10.65
C GLU A 67 11.02 -0.22 9.38
N THR A 68 9.93 0.48 9.05
CA THR A 68 9.16 0.26 7.82
C THR A 68 10.03 0.50 6.59
N ALA A 69 10.78 1.60 6.54
CA ALA A 69 11.67 1.92 5.42
C ALA A 69 12.79 0.88 5.26
N ARG A 70 13.42 0.47 6.37
CA ARG A 70 14.46 -0.57 6.36
C ARG A 70 13.92 -1.89 5.84
N ARG A 71 12.73 -2.29 6.29
CA ARG A 71 12.08 -3.52 5.81
C ARG A 71 11.82 -3.48 4.31
N ILE A 72 11.24 -2.38 3.80
CA ILE A 72 11.02 -2.21 2.35
C ILE A 72 12.33 -2.35 1.58
N GLN A 73 13.42 -1.72 2.06
CA GLN A 73 14.72 -1.81 1.39
C GLN A 73 15.26 -3.26 1.35
N VAL A 74 15.11 -4.01 2.44
CA VAL A 74 15.52 -5.42 2.51
C VAL A 74 14.67 -6.28 1.57
N ASP A 75 13.35 -6.12 1.60
CA ASP A 75 12.41 -6.87 0.75
C ASP A 75 12.74 -6.66 -0.74
N LEU A 76 12.97 -5.40 -1.15
CA LEU A 76 13.34 -5.06 -2.53
C LEU A 76 14.71 -5.63 -2.94
N THR A 77 15.67 -5.72 -2.01
CA THR A 77 17.00 -6.30 -2.28
C THR A 77 16.91 -7.82 -2.47
N ASN A 78 16.02 -8.47 -1.71
CA ASN A 78 15.83 -9.93 -1.74
C ASN A 78 14.86 -10.37 -2.85
N MET A 79 14.26 -9.44 -3.58
CA MET A 79 13.30 -9.76 -4.62
C MET A 79 13.99 -10.46 -5.82
N PRO A 80 13.45 -11.58 -6.33
CA PRO A 80 14.05 -12.27 -7.46
C PRO A 80 14.03 -11.37 -8.71
N ARG A 81 15.23 -11.14 -9.28
CA ARG A 81 15.37 -10.50 -10.58
C ARG A 81 14.99 -11.49 -11.66
N ARG A 82 13.83 -11.31 -12.30
CA ARG A 82 13.49 -12.12 -13.48
C ARG A 82 14.42 -11.70 -14.62
N HIS A 83 15.27 -12.62 -15.10
CA HIS A 83 15.97 -12.41 -16.36
C HIS A 83 14.94 -12.17 -17.45
N LEU A 84 14.92 -10.96 -18.03
CA LEU A 84 14.22 -10.69 -19.28
C LEU A 84 14.82 -11.66 -20.30
N LYS A 85 14.07 -12.70 -20.68
CA LYS A 85 14.44 -13.46 -21.87
C LYS A 85 14.40 -12.46 -23.02
N SER A 86 15.59 -12.13 -23.54
CA SER A 86 15.75 -11.38 -24.78
C SER A 86 14.84 -12.04 -25.81
N LEU A 87 13.88 -11.29 -26.32
CA LEU A 87 13.13 -11.68 -27.51
C LEU A 87 14.11 -11.66 -28.68
N SER A 88 14.76 -12.80 -28.91
CA SER A 88 15.46 -13.08 -30.16
C SER A 88 14.40 -13.20 -31.25
N HIS A 89 14.31 -12.19 -32.11
CA HIS A 89 13.78 -12.33 -33.47
C HIS A 89 14.87 -12.94 -34.36
#